data_AF-A0A4Y7TWW9-F1
#
_entry.id   AF-A0A4Y7TWW9-F1
#
_cell.length_a   1.000
_cell.length_b   1.000
_cell.length_c   1.000
_cell.angle_alpha   90.00
_cell.angle_beta   90.00
_cell.angle_gamma   90.00
#
_symmetry.space_group_name_H-M   'P 1'
#
loop_
_entity.id
_entity.type
_entity.pdbx_description
1 polymer ?
#
loop_
_entity_poly.entity_id
_entity_poly.type
_entity_poly.pdbx_seq_one_letter_code
_entity_poly.pdbx_strand_id
1 'polypeptide(L)'
;MDAPAIKRQLKIKTGALQRLIKENGLYAKEIGQLEVRREKFIEEKREEWDIKNVGKLIEESKKMVLDTRTRMTKAHNELQGLVDEVKKEEGFGEDEDFLKAVEVLESANL
;
A
#
# COMPACT_ATOMS: atom_id res chain seq x y z
N MET A 1 -22.86 15.31 2.54
CA MET A 1 -22.00 16.25 3.32
C MET A 1 -22.04 17.61 2.62
N ASP A 2 -21.40 18.68 3.10
CA ASP A 2 -21.20 19.84 2.20
C ASP A 2 -20.10 19.50 1.18
N ALA A 3 -20.21 20.05 -0.04
CA ALA A 3 -19.29 19.71 -1.13
C ALA A 3 -17.80 19.97 -0.80
N PRO A 4 -17.43 21.06 -0.11
CA PRO A 4 -16.05 21.28 0.33
C PRO A 4 -15.52 20.21 1.28
N ALA A 5 -16.33 19.73 2.24
CA ALA A 5 -15.94 18.67 3.14
C ALA A 5 -15.70 17.35 2.41
N ILE A 6 -16.53 17.03 1.41
CA ILE A 6 -16.37 15.83 0.57
C ILE A 6 -15.04 15.86 -0.16
N LYS A 7 -14.74 16.94 -0.89
CA LYS A 7 -13.47 17.08 -1.62
C LYS A 7 -12.27 16.95 -0.70
N ARG A 8 -12.34 17.56 0.49
CA ARG A 8 -11.29 17.42 1.50
C ARG A 8 -11.13 15.97 1.97
N GLN A 9 -12.21 15.25 2.23
CA GLN A 9 -12.17 13.85 2.64
C GLN A 9 -11.63 12.95 1.52
N LEU A 10 -12.04 13.18 0.27
CA LEU A 10 -11.51 12.47 -0.91
C LEU A 10 -9.99 12.63 -1.00
N LYS A 11 -9.47 13.87 -0.92
CA LYS A 11 -8.01 14.11 -0.91
C LYS A 11 -7.29 13.38 0.22
N ILE A 12 -7.82 13.46 1.44
CA ILE A 12 -7.19 12.87 2.63
C ILE A 12 -7.13 11.35 2.50
N LYS A 13 -8.26 10.71 2.19
CA LYS A 13 -8.36 9.24 2.13
C LYS A 13 -7.63 8.68 0.92
N THR A 14 -7.70 9.34 -0.23
CA THR A 14 -6.90 9.00 -1.43
C THR A 14 -5.42 9.06 -1.13
N GLY A 15 -4.94 10.15 -0.51
CA GLY A 15 -3.54 10.30 -0.14
C GLY A 15 -3.08 9.25 0.88
N ALA A 16 -3.95 8.85 1.81
CA ALA A 16 -3.65 7.79 2.79
C ALA A 16 -3.45 6.44 2.09
N LEU A 17 -4.36 6.05 1.20
CA LEU A 17 -4.25 4.80 0.44
C LEU A 17 -3.02 4.80 -0.48
N GLN A 18 -2.75 5.89 -1.21
CA GLN A 18 -1.57 6.01 -2.07
C GLN A 18 -0.25 5.83 -1.31
N ARG A 19 -0.15 6.36 -0.09
CA ARG A 19 1.06 6.17 0.74
C ARG A 19 1.22 4.71 1.15
N LEU A 20 0.13 4.04 1.53
CA LEU A 20 0.15 2.63 1.93
C LEU A 20 0.51 1.70 0.77
N ILE A 21 0.01 1.96 -0.44
CA ILE A 21 0.39 1.21 -1.66
C ILE A 21 1.90 1.29 -1.88
N LYS A 22 2.48 2.51 -1.79
CA LYS A 22 3.92 2.71 -1.94
C LYS A 22 4.73 2.04 -0.83
N GLU A 23 4.28 2.15 0.41
CA GLU A 23 4.92 1.55 1.58
C GLU A 23 4.93 0.01 1.47
N ASN A 24 3.79 -0.59 1.12
CA ASN A 24 3.69 -2.04 0.91
C ASN A 24 4.60 -2.52 -0.23
N GLY A 25 4.62 -1.80 -1.35
CA GLY A 25 5.52 -2.10 -2.48
C GLY A 25 7.00 -1.97 -2.14
N LEU A 26 7.37 -1.03 -1.25
CA LEU A 26 8.75 -0.88 -0.79
C LEU A 26 9.21 -2.12 -0.01
N TYR A 27 8.40 -2.60 0.95
CA TYR A 27 8.73 -3.80 1.71
C TYR A 27 8.72 -5.06 0.84
N ALA A 28 7.81 -5.16 -0.13
CA ALA A 28 7.81 -6.27 -1.09
C ALA A 28 9.10 -6.30 -1.93
N LYS A 29 9.57 -5.12 -2.38
CA LYS A 29 10.84 -4.99 -3.10
C LYS A 29 12.04 -5.34 -2.23
N GLU A 30 12.03 -4.95 -0.96
CA GLU A 30 13.09 -5.27 0.01
C GLU A 30 13.24 -6.78 0.19
N ILE A 31 12.12 -7.53 0.29
CA ILE A 31 12.16 -9.00 0.36
C ILE A 31 12.94 -9.58 -0.83
N GLY A 32 12.61 -9.18 -2.06
CA GLY A 32 13.32 -9.68 -3.24
C GLY A 32 14.81 -9.32 -3.25
N GLN A 33 15.17 -8.13 -2.76
CA GLN A 33 16.59 -7.73 -2.63
C GLN A 33 17.33 -8.57 -1.59
N LEU A 34 16.68 -8.88 -0.47
CA LEU A 34 17.24 -9.71 0.58
C LEU A 34 17.33 -11.18 0.17
N GLU A 35 16.38 -11.70 -0.61
CA GLU A 35 16.41 -13.05 -1.18
C GLU A 35 17.61 -13.21 -2.12
N VAL A 36 17.79 -12.29 -3.07
CA VAL A 36 18.98 -12.26 -3.95
C VAL A 36 20.27 -12.16 -3.14
N ARG A 37 20.29 -11.34 -2.09
CA ARG A 37 21.46 -11.24 -1.20
C ARG A 37 21.75 -12.56 -0.48
N ARG A 38 20.71 -13.25 -0.01
CA ARG A 38 20.84 -14.53 0.71
C ARG A 38 21.35 -15.63 -0.22
N GLU A 39 20.86 -15.69 -1.46
CA GLU A 39 21.34 -16.62 -2.48
C GLU A 39 22.83 -16.42 -2.76
N LYS A 40 23.27 -15.18 -2.97
CA LYS A 40 24.69 -14.85 -3.13
C LYS A 40 25.53 -15.31 -1.94
N PHE A 41 25.04 -15.13 -0.71
CA PHE A 41 25.76 -15.58 0.49
C PHE A 41 25.92 -17.11 0.55
N ILE A 42 24.92 -17.85 0.07
CA ILE A 42 24.97 -19.31 -0.05
C ILE A 42 26.00 -19.72 -1.13
N GLU A 43 25.98 -19.08 -2.30
CA GLU A 43 26.93 -19.32 -3.39
C GLU A 43 28.37 -19.04 -2.98
N GLU A 44 28.60 -17.95 -2.25
CA GLU A 44 29.90 -17.56 -1.69
C GLU A 44 30.36 -18.44 -0.51
N LYS A 45 29.53 -19.39 -0.04
CA LYS A 45 29.78 -20.21 1.15
C LYS A 45 30.13 -19.36 2.38
N ARG A 46 29.40 -18.26 2.57
CA ARG A 46 29.50 -17.39 3.76
C ARG A 46 29.19 -18.18 5.03
N GLU A 47 29.54 -17.60 6.18
CA GLU A 47 29.24 -18.21 7.46
C GLU A 47 27.72 -18.41 7.66
N GLU A 48 27.35 -19.50 8.32
CA GLU A 48 25.95 -19.83 8.60
C GLU A 48 25.21 -18.69 9.32
N TRP A 49 25.93 -17.95 10.17
CA TRP A 49 25.36 -16.80 10.86
C TRP A 49 24.92 -15.70 9.89
N ASP A 50 25.71 -15.39 8.86
CA ASP A 50 25.37 -14.38 7.84
C ASP A 50 24.11 -14.76 7.07
N ILE A 51 24.01 -16.02 6.64
CA ILE A 51 22.86 -16.55 5.88
C ILE A 51 21.60 -16.53 6.75
N LYS A 52 21.70 -16.93 8.02
CA LYS A 52 20.60 -16.87 8.98
C LYS A 52 20.18 -15.44 9.29
N ASN A 53 21.13 -14.51 9.39
CA ASN A 53 20.85 -13.12 9.69
C ASN A 53 20.03 -12.48 8.56
N VAL A 54 20.41 -12.69 7.29
CA VAL A 54 19.58 -12.22 6.15
C VAL A 54 18.21 -12.89 6.16
N GLY A 55 18.12 -14.18 6.53
CA GLY A 55 16.84 -14.86 6.72
C GLY A 55 15.93 -14.19 7.74
N LYS A 56 16.46 -13.72 8.87
CA LYS A 56 15.67 -12.97 9.86
C LYS A 56 15.14 -11.65 9.31
N LEU A 57 15.96 -10.92 8.55
CA LEU A 57 15.56 -9.67 7.90
C LEU A 57 14.42 -9.90 6.90
N ILE A 58 14.48 -10.98 6.12
CA ILE A 58 13.38 -11.37 5.21
C ILE A 58 12.08 -11.56 5.98
N GLU A 59 12.12 -12.29 7.10
CA GLU A 59 10.93 -12.53 7.93
C GLU A 59 10.39 -11.24 8.58
N GLU A 60 11.25 -10.28 8.93
CA GLU A 60 10.84 -8.96 9.40
C GLU A 60 10.17 -8.15 8.29
N SER A 61 10.76 -8.07 7.09
CA SER A 61 10.14 -7.39 5.94
C SER A 61 8.81 -8.04 5.54
N LYS A 62 8.67 -9.38 5.62
CA LYS A 62 7.38 -10.06 5.40
C LYS A 62 6.30 -9.64 6.40
N LYS A 63 6.66 -9.48 7.68
CA LYS A 63 5.73 -8.96 8.70
C LYS A 63 5.28 -7.54 8.36
N MET A 64 6.20 -6.71 7.87
CA MET A 64 5.88 -5.34 7.43
C MET A 64 4.95 -5.32 6.21
N VAL A 65 5.13 -6.22 5.24
CA VAL A 65 4.18 -6.39 4.13
C VAL A 65 2.79 -6.76 4.64
N LEU A 66 2.68 -7.66 5.61
CA LEU A 66 1.38 -8.07 6.17
C LEU A 66 0.69 -6.93 6.94
N ASP A 67 1.43 -6.21 7.79
CA ASP A 67 0.91 -5.06 8.53
C ASP A 67 0.41 -3.96 7.57
N THR A 68 1.25 -3.57 6.62
CA THR A 68 0.91 -2.53 5.65
C THR A 68 -0.24 -2.96 4.76
N ARG A 69 -0.34 -4.23 4.36
CA ARG A 69 -1.50 -4.76 3.62
C ARG A 69 -2.78 -4.65 4.42
N THR A 70 -2.76 -4.99 5.71
CA THR A 70 -3.92 -4.85 6.60
C THR A 70 -4.38 -3.40 6.71
N ARG A 71 -3.43 -2.47 6.89
CA ARG A 71 -3.71 -1.02 6.92
C ARG A 71 -4.23 -0.52 5.57
N MET A 72 -3.68 -1.02 4.46
CA MET A 72 -4.07 -0.70 3.09
C MET A 72 -5.51 -1.14 2.81
N THR A 73 -5.89 -2.37 3.18
CA THR A 73 -7.26 -2.87 3.07
C THR A 73 -8.25 -1.99 3.83
N LYS A 74 -7.89 -1.56 5.05
CA LYS A 74 -8.74 -0.65 5.82
C LYS A 74 -8.91 0.70 5.12
N ALA A 75 -7.82 1.31 4.66
CA ALA A 75 -7.85 2.59 3.95
C ALA A 75 -8.62 2.51 2.62
N HIS A 76 -8.52 1.38 1.92
CA HIS A 76 -9.30 1.09 0.72
C HIS A 76 -10.79 1.03 1.02
N ASN A 77 -11.21 0.24 2.01
CA ASN A 77 -12.62 0.16 2.39
C ASN A 77 -13.19 1.52 2.81
N GLU A 78 -12.41 2.33 3.54
CA GLU A 78 -12.81 3.68 3.92
C GLU A 78 -12.95 4.63 2.72
N LEU A 79 -12.06 4.55 1.73
CA LEU A 79 -12.13 5.35 0.53
C LEU A 79 -13.26 4.88 -0.40
N GLN A 80 -13.45 3.57 -0.52
CA GLN A 80 -14.52 2.94 -1.30
C GLN A 80 -15.89 3.38 -0.76
N GLY A 81 -16.08 3.32 0.56
CA GLY A 81 -17.31 3.80 1.20
C GLY A 81 -17.60 5.27 0.89
N LEU A 82 -16.58 6.14 0.96
CA LEU A 82 -16.73 7.56 0.60
C LEU A 82 -17.08 7.73 -0.88
N VAL A 83 -16.40 7.03 -1.78
CA VAL A 83 -16.68 7.07 -3.23
C VAL A 83 -18.12 6.63 -3.52
N ASP A 84 -18.61 5.59 -2.86
CA ASP A 84 -19.97 5.10 -3.05
C ASP A 84 -21.05 6.02 -2.47
N GLU A 85 -20.72 6.79 -1.43
CA GLU A 85 -21.56 7.90 -0.95
C GLU A 85 -21.58 9.03 -1.97
N VAL A 86 -20.42 9.46 -2.47
CA VAL A 86 -20.29 10.57 -3.41
C VAL A 86 -20.96 10.28 -4.75
N LYS A 87 -20.95 9.03 -5.22
CA LYS A 87 -21.68 8.61 -6.44
C LYS A 87 -23.19 8.88 -6.38
N LYS A 88 -23.76 9.01 -5.18
CA LYS A 88 -25.19 9.32 -4.98
C LYS A 88 -25.47 10.83 -5.00
N GLU A 89 -24.44 11.66 -4.91
CA GLU A 89 -24.55 13.12 -4.96
C GLU A 89 -24.35 13.61 -6.41
N GLU A 90 -25.16 14.58 -6.85
CA GLU A 90 -25.00 15.19 -8.17
C GLU A 90 -23.81 16.16 -8.21
N GLY A 91 -23.12 16.25 -9.35
CA GLY A 91 -22.06 17.25 -9.58
C GLY A 91 -20.63 16.80 -9.28
N PHE A 92 -20.40 15.55 -8.88
CA PHE A 92 -19.05 15.01 -8.63
C PHE A 92 -18.49 14.09 -9.72
N GLY A 93 -19.28 13.76 -10.76
CA GLY A 93 -18.87 12.80 -11.79
C GLY A 93 -17.61 13.20 -12.58
N GLU A 94 -17.35 14.51 -12.71
CA GLU A 94 -16.17 15.07 -13.38
C GLU A 94 -15.16 15.70 -12.39
N ASP A 95 -15.39 15.55 -11.08
CA ASP A 95 -14.50 16.13 -10.09
C ASP A 95 -13.16 15.40 -10.05
N GLU A 96 -12.06 16.15 -10.14
CA GLU A 96 -10.71 15.59 -10.19
C GLU A 96 -10.36 14.76 -8.95
N ASP A 97 -10.83 15.17 -7.76
CA ASP A 97 -10.55 14.45 -6.52
C ASP A 97 -11.33 13.13 -6.47
N PHE A 98 -12.54 13.12 -7.02
CA PHE A 98 -13.36 11.92 -7.16
C PHE A 98 -12.75 10.94 -8.18
N LEU A 99 -12.40 11.42 -9.38
CA LEU A 99 -11.78 10.59 -10.42
C LEU A 99 -10.46 9.97 -9.93
N LYS A 100 -9.64 10.75 -9.24
CA LYS A 100 -8.40 10.27 -8.64
C LYS A 100 -8.63 9.26 -7.53
N ALA A 101 -9.67 9.43 -6.72
CA ALA A 101 -10.03 8.44 -5.71
C ALA A 101 -10.38 7.09 -6.35
N VAL A 102 -11.15 7.10 -7.45
CA VAL A 102 -11.50 5.90 -8.22
C VAL A 102 -10.25 5.24 -8.81
N GLU A 103 -9.38 6.01 -9.48
CA GLU A 103 -8.12 5.51 -10.03
C GLU A 103 -7.26 4.82 -8.96
N VAL A 104 -7.14 5.43 -7.78
CA VAL A 104 -6.34 4.88 -6.69
C VAL A 104 -6.95 3.60 -6.13
N LEU A 105 -8.29 3.51 -6.03
CA LEU A 105 -8.98 2.28 -5.61
C LEU A 105 -8.72 1.12 -6.58
N GLU A 106 -8.65 1.39 -7.89
CA GLU A 106 -8.32 0.38 -8.91
C GLU A 106 -6.84 -0.01 -8.88
N SER A 107 -5.94 0.94 -8.60
CA SER A 107 -4.50 0.67 -8.48
C SER A 107 -4.13 -0.14 -7.23
N ALA A 108 -5.01 -0.16 -6.22
CA ALA A 108 -4.83 -0.92 -5.00
C ALA A 108 -5.11 -2.41 -5.29
N ASN A 109 -4.05 -3.14 -5.62
CA ASN A 109 -4.13 -4.59 -5.88
C ASN A 109 -4.28 -5.34 -4.54
N LEU A 110 -5.52 -5.41 -4.05
CA LEU A 110 -5.90 -6.11 -2.81
C LEU A 110 -6.16 -7.60 -3.00
#